data_AF-A0A3A9GTG7-F1
#
_entry.id   AF-A0A3A9GTG7-F1
#
_cell.length_a   1.000
_cell.length_b   1.000
_cell.length_c   1.000
_cell.angle_alpha   90.00
_cell.angle_beta   90.00
_cell.angle_gamma   90.00
#
_symmetry.space_group_name_H-M   'P 1'
#
loop_
_entity.id
_entity.type
_entity.pdbx_description
1 polymer ?
#
loop_
_entity_poly.entity_id
_entity_poly.type
_entity_poly.pdbx_seq_one_letter_code
_entity_poly.pdbx_strand_id
1 'polypeptide(L)'
;MRKNEMGIGDIIVESLTIFGMILYLGLQMFYICRYPIHGMTMVFHFLAVLLLYGGMMVLQCHPEFLNGRGSEPLTGKVRIYAVRMVRLCKFLIVYGILVPSMADVMGMSIDEAYSLIVMAGVLAVIAYYIYRIYQYNKEEEKNKKKKK
;
A
#
# COMPACT_ATOMS: atom_id res chain seq x y z
N MET A 1 -6.83 -13.98 -7.13
CA MET A 1 -6.92 -14.56 -5.76
C MET A 1 -8.17 -15.39 -5.67
N ARG A 2 -8.10 -16.56 -5.01
CA ARG A 2 -9.28 -17.36 -4.71
C ARG A 2 -10.09 -16.64 -3.63
N LYS A 3 -11.41 -16.50 -3.83
CA LYS A 3 -12.34 -15.67 -3.02
C LYS A 3 -12.34 -16.01 -1.51
N ASN A 4 -11.83 -17.19 -1.13
CA ASN A 4 -11.91 -17.76 0.22
C ASN A 4 -10.73 -17.43 1.15
N GLU A 5 -9.76 -16.60 0.72
CA GLU A 5 -8.56 -16.27 1.53
C GLU A 5 -8.48 -14.79 1.97
N MET A 6 -9.47 -13.97 1.58
CA MET A 6 -9.57 -12.59 2.06
C MET A 6 -10.33 -12.55 3.38
N GLY A 7 -9.67 -12.07 4.44
CA GLY A 7 -10.38 -11.78 5.69
C GLY A 7 -11.32 -10.59 5.52
N ILE A 8 -12.30 -10.45 6.40
CA ILE A 8 -13.20 -9.30 6.40
C ILE A 8 -12.41 -7.98 6.54
N GLY A 9 -11.38 -7.96 7.40
CA GLY A 9 -10.50 -6.80 7.54
C GLY A 9 -9.72 -6.45 6.26
N ASP A 10 -9.37 -7.45 5.46
CA ASP A 10 -8.71 -7.23 4.16
C ASP A 10 -9.63 -6.48 3.19
N ILE A 11 -10.92 -6.83 3.19
CA ILE A 11 -11.92 -6.17 2.35
C ILE A 11 -12.15 -4.74 2.82
N ILE A 12 -12.28 -4.53 4.14
CA ILE A 12 -12.50 -3.20 4.72
C ILE A 12 -11.35 -2.25 4.36
N VAL A 13 -10.10 -2.69 4.54
CA VAL A 13 -8.92 -1.87 4.20
C VAL A 13 -8.90 -1.53 2.72
N GLU A 14 -9.20 -2.49 1.85
CA GLU A 14 -9.27 -2.26 0.40
C GLU A 14 -10.36 -1.24 0.03
N SER A 15 -11.56 -1.39 0.60
CA SER A 15 -12.68 -0.46 0.38
C SER A 15 -12.37 0.95 0.85
N LEU A 16 -11.78 1.11 2.03
CA LEU A 16 -11.33 2.41 2.53
C LEU A 16 -10.24 3.01 1.65
N THR A 17 -9.33 2.20 1.14
CA THR A 17 -8.28 2.66 0.22
C THR A 17 -8.87 3.20 -1.08
N ILE A 18 -9.83 2.49 -1.69
CA ILE A 18 -10.52 2.94 -2.91
C ILE A 18 -11.28 4.23 -2.64
N PHE A 19 -12.00 4.29 -1.52
CA PHE A 19 -12.74 5.49 -1.11
C PHE A 19 -11.80 6.70 -0.92
N GLY A 20 -10.70 6.52 -0.19
CA GLY A 20 -9.69 7.57 0.00
C GLY A 20 -9.06 8.03 -1.33
N MET A 21 -8.85 7.11 -2.27
CA MET A 21 -8.34 7.43 -3.60
C MET A 21 -9.34 8.27 -4.41
N ILE A 22 -10.62 7.91 -4.39
CA ILE A 22 -11.68 8.69 -5.07
C ILE A 22 -11.77 10.10 -4.47
N LEU A 23 -11.72 10.22 -3.14
CA LEU A 23 -11.70 11.51 -2.45
C LEU A 23 -10.49 12.34 -2.87
N TYR A 24 -9.29 11.76 -2.86
CA TYR A 24 -8.08 12.44 -3.28
C TYR A 24 -8.21 12.97 -4.72
N LEU A 25 -8.68 12.15 -5.66
CA LEU A 25 -8.90 12.58 -7.05
C LEU A 25 -9.91 13.73 -7.13
N GLY A 26 -11.00 13.68 -6.34
CA GLY A 26 -11.97 14.76 -6.25
C GLY A 26 -11.38 16.06 -5.71
N LEU A 27 -10.52 15.98 -4.69
CA LEU A 27 -9.80 17.14 -4.14
C LEU A 27 -8.83 17.75 -5.14
N GLN A 28 -8.09 16.91 -5.88
CA GLN A 28 -7.20 17.39 -6.94
C GLN A 28 -7.99 18.12 -8.04
N MET A 29 -9.13 17.55 -8.48
CA MET A 29 -10.03 18.21 -9.43
C MET A 29 -10.54 19.56 -8.90
N PHE A 30 -10.94 19.63 -7.63
CA PHE A 30 -11.36 20.88 -6.99
C PHE A 30 -10.24 21.93 -6.98
N TYR A 31 -9.02 21.53 -6.62
CA TYR A 31 -7.86 22.42 -6.58
C TYR A 31 -7.60 23.09 -7.94
N ILE A 32 -7.72 22.32 -9.02
CA ILE A 32 -7.49 22.78 -10.38
C ILE A 32 -8.59 23.73 -10.85
N CYS A 33 -9.85 23.49 -10.48
CA CYS A 33 -10.92 24.42 -10.79
C CYS A 33 -10.79 25.74 -10.02
N ARG A 34 -10.23 25.72 -8.81
CA ARG A 34 -10.16 26.88 -7.91
C ARG A 34 -8.93 27.76 -8.12
N TYR A 35 -7.81 27.14 -8.50
CA TYR A 35 -6.55 27.82 -8.75
C TYR A 35 -6.12 27.58 -10.21
N PRO A 36 -5.79 28.63 -10.99
CA PRO A 36 -5.29 28.45 -12.34
C PRO A 36 -3.84 27.93 -12.29
N ILE A 37 -3.69 26.62 -12.13
CA ILE A 37 -2.40 25.92 -12.14
C ILE A 37 -2.03 25.62 -13.60
N HIS A 38 -0.74 25.63 -13.93
CA HIS A 38 -0.25 25.17 -15.24
C HIS A 38 -0.67 23.71 -15.46
N GLY A 39 -1.34 23.41 -16.58
CA GLY A 39 -1.92 22.08 -16.86
C GLY A 39 -0.91 20.91 -16.82
N MET A 40 0.39 21.17 -16.98
CA MET A 40 1.43 20.15 -16.83
C MET A 40 1.59 19.67 -15.38
N THR A 41 1.47 20.55 -14.38
CA THR A 41 1.55 20.18 -12.97
C THR A 41 0.42 19.23 -12.57
N MET A 42 -0.78 19.45 -13.14
CA MET A 42 -1.93 18.55 -13.00
C MET A 42 -1.61 17.15 -13.53
N VAL A 43 -1.06 17.05 -14.75
CA VAL A 43 -0.70 15.76 -15.35
C VAL A 43 0.24 14.99 -14.44
N PHE A 44 1.27 15.65 -13.89
CA PHE A 44 2.21 14.99 -12.99
C PHE A 44 1.58 14.52 -11.68
N HIS A 45 0.69 15.30 -11.06
CA HIS A 45 -0.01 14.87 -9.83
C HIS A 45 -0.90 13.65 -10.06
N PHE A 46 -1.72 13.65 -11.11
CA PHE A 46 -2.57 12.49 -11.42
C PHE A 46 -1.77 11.28 -11.86
N LEU A 47 -0.77 11.49 -12.73
CA LEU A 47 0.08 10.42 -13.23
C LEU A 47 0.87 9.77 -12.10
N ALA A 48 1.44 10.54 -11.18
CA ALA A 48 2.19 10.01 -10.05
C ALA A 48 1.32 9.09 -9.19
N VAL A 49 0.10 9.50 -8.85
CA VAL A 49 -0.78 8.68 -8.00
C VAL A 49 -1.35 7.49 -8.77
N LEU A 50 -1.66 7.63 -10.05
CA LEU A 50 -2.05 6.48 -10.90
C LEU A 50 -0.93 5.44 -11.00
N LEU A 51 0.31 5.87 -11.22
CA LEU A 51 1.48 4.99 -11.28
C LEU A 51 1.73 4.31 -9.93
N LEU A 52 1.62 5.07 -8.84
CA LEU A 52 1.82 4.54 -7.49
C LEU A 52 0.74 3.50 -7.14
N TYR A 53 -0.53 3.86 -7.31
CA TYR A 53 -1.65 2.96 -7.02
C TYR A 53 -1.63 1.73 -7.95
N GLY A 54 -1.39 1.95 -9.25
CA GLY A 54 -1.29 0.90 -10.25
C GLY A 54 -0.12 -0.05 -9.98
N GLY A 55 1.06 0.48 -9.66
CA GLY A 55 2.24 -0.31 -9.29
C GLY A 55 1.99 -1.16 -8.05
N MET A 56 1.38 -0.58 -7.02
CA MET A 56 0.98 -1.32 -5.81
C MET A 56 -0.10 -2.38 -6.11
N MET A 57 -1.03 -2.11 -7.03
CA MET A 57 -2.03 -3.08 -7.48
C MET A 57 -1.39 -4.26 -8.22
N VAL A 58 -0.39 -4.00 -9.07
CA VAL A 58 0.40 -5.05 -9.73
C VAL A 58 1.13 -5.90 -8.70
N LEU A 59 1.80 -5.30 -7.71
CA LEU A 59 2.44 -6.03 -6.60
C LEU A 59 1.45 -6.83 -5.75
N GLN A 60 0.20 -6.36 -5.61
CA GLN A 60 -0.84 -7.07 -4.87
C GLN A 60 -1.40 -8.27 -5.66
N CYS A 61 -1.56 -8.13 -6.98
CA CYS A 61 -2.02 -9.20 -7.87
C CYS A 61 -0.92 -10.24 -8.11
N HIS A 62 0.31 -9.77 -8.28
CA HIS A 62 1.51 -10.53 -8.57
C HIS A 62 2.59 -10.29 -7.50
N PRO A 63 2.38 -10.77 -6.26
CA PRO A 63 3.36 -10.64 -5.19
C PRO A 63 4.66 -11.39 -5.50
N GLU A 64 4.67 -12.23 -6.54
CA GLU A 64 5.86 -12.93 -7.03
C GLU A 64 6.94 -11.96 -7.54
N PHE A 65 6.59 -10.71 -7.90
CA PHE A 65 7.57 -9.67 -8.19
C PHE A 65 8.39 -9.21 -6.97
N LEU A 66 7.89 -9.44 -5.76
CA LEU A 66 8.67 -9.21 -4.53
C LEU A 66 9.72 -10.30 -4.31
N ASN A 67 9.66 -11.38 -5.09
CA ASN A 67 10.60 -12.48 -4.99
C ASN A 67 11.86 -12.20 -5.82
N GLY A 68 13.00 -12.70 -5.36
CA GLY A 68 14.24 -12.64 -6.14
C GLY A 68 14.12 -13.49 -7.42
N ARG A 69 14.76 -13.05 -8.50
CA ARG A 69 14.80 -13.80 -9.78
C ARG A 69 15.37 -15.21 -9.53
N GLY A 70 14.60 -16.26 -9.83
CA GLY A 70 14.98 -17.66 -9.61
C GLY A 70 14.58 -18.26 -8.24
N SER A 71 13.84 -17.51 -7.42
CA SER A 71 13.34 -18.01 -6.13
C SER A 71 12.05 -18.82 -6.30
N GLU A 72 11.82 -19.80 -5.41
CA GLU A 72 10.58 -20.60 -5.41
C GLU A 72 9.35 -19.69 -5.33
N PRO A 73 8.26 -20.00 -6.09
CA PRO A 73 7.07 -19.18 -6.08
C PRO A 73 6.50 -19.01 -4.66
N LEU A 74 6.05 -17.79 -4.31
CA LEU A 74 5.39 -17.55 -3.04
C LEU A 74 4.11 -18.39 -2.98
N THR A 75 4.05 -19.35 -2.06
CA THR A 75 2.91 -20.23 -1.90
C THR A 75 2.37 -20.22 -0.47
N GLY A 76 1.12 -20.62 -0.29
CA GLY A 76 0.47 -20.74 1.01
C GLY A 76 0.45 -19.45 1.83
N LYS A 77 0.82 -19.55 3.12
CA LYS A 77 0.74 -18.44 4.08
C LYS A 77 1.69 -17.28 3.77
N VAL A 78 2.85 -17.56 3.15
CA VAL A 78 3.83 -16.52 2.78
C VAL A 78 3.24 -15.57 1.74
N ARG A 79 2.54 -16.11 0.73
CA ARG A 79 1.84 -15.30 -0.28
C ARG A 79 0.74 -14.44 0.35
N ILE A 80 -0.02 -14.99 1.31
CA ILE A 80 -1.05 -14.24 2.03
C ILE A 80 -0.43 -13.07 2.80
N TYR A 81 0.69 -13.28 3.50
CA TYR A 81 1.37 -12.22 4.23
C TYR A 81 1.94 -11.14 3.31
N ALA A 82 2.57 -11.52 2.19
CA ALA A 82 3.08 -10.56 1.21
C ALA A 82 1.97 -9.66 0.64
N VAL A 83 0.82 -10.25 0.29
CA VAL A 83 -0.33 -9.51 -0.21
C VAL A 83 -0.89 -8.56 0.85
N ARG A 84 -1.02 -9.02 2.09
CA ARG A 84 -1.52 -8.20 3.20
C ARG A 84 -0.60 -7.03 3.49
N MET A 85 0.71 -7.25 3.42
CA MET A 85 1.72 -6.20 3.52
C MET A 85 1.50 -5.13 2.44
N VAL A 86 1.42 -5.53 1.16
CA VAL A 86 1.21 -4.58 0.05
C VAL A 86 -0.10 -3.81 0.21
N ARG A 87 -1.19 -4.48 0.62
CA ARG A 87 -2.49 -3.84 0.86
C ARG A 87 -2.42 -2.77 1.94
N LEU A 88 -1.79 -3.06 3.08
CA LEU A 88 -1.66 -2.10 4.17
C LEU A 88 -0.73 -0.94 3.81
N CYS A 89 0.37 -1.21 3.11
CA CYS A 89 1.23 -0.15 2.59
C CYS A 89 0.46 0.75 1.61
N LYS A 90 -0.33 0.17 0.69
CA LYS A 90 -1.18 0.92 -0.24
C LYS A 90 -2.17 1.82 0.49
N PHE A 91 -2.82 1.30 1.54
CA PHE A 91 -3.70 2.08 2.40
C PHE A 91 -2.98 3.26 3.07
N LEU A 92 -1.84 3.01 3.73
CA LEU A 92 -1.06 4.04 4.40
C LEU A 92 -0.59 5.14 3.45
N ILE A 93 -0.15 4.76 2.25
CA ILE A 93 0.30 5.69 1.22
C ILE A 93 -0.86 6.56 0.73
N VAL A 94 -2.01 5.97 0.40
CA VAL A 94 -3.19 6.72 -0.08
C VAL A 94 -3.68 7.71 0.97
N TYR A 95 -3.79 7.29 2.24
CA TYR A 95 -4.18 8.21 3.31
C TYR A 95 -3.07 9.23 3.64
N GLY A 96 -1.81 8.84 3.49
CA GLY A 96 -0.64 9.70 3.65
C GLY A 96 -0.60 10.86 2.66
N ILE A 97 -1.15 10.71 1.45
CA ILE A 97 -1.28 11.82 0.49
C ILE A 97 -2.64 12.54 0.61
N LEU A 98 -3.68 11.84 1.05
CA LEU A 98 -5.02 12.39 1.22
C LEU A 98 -5.08 13.43 2.34
N VAL A 99 -4.51 13.14 3.51
CA VAL A 99 -4.60 14.03 4.68
C VAL A 99 -3.94 15.40 4.42
N PRO A 100 -2.71 15.48 3.86
CA PRO A 100 -2.13 16.75 3.44
C PRO A 100 -2.99 17.48 2.41
N SER A 101 -3.56 16.76 1.44
CA SER A 101 -4.44 17.38 0.44
C SER A 101 -5.70 17.98 1.06
N MET A 102 -6.28 17.32 2.07
CA MET A 102 -7.43 17.84 2.82
C MET A 102 -7.05 19.06 3.66
N ALA A 103 -5.91 19.01 4.34
CA ALA A 103 -5.43 20.13 5.15
C ALA A 103 -5.13 21.36 4.29
N ASP A 104 -4.57 21.17 3.10
CA ASP A 104 -4.32 22.24 2.12
C ASP A 104 -5.64 22.93 1.71
N VAL A 105 -6.69 22.17 1.39
CA VAL A 105 -8.03 22.74 1.13
C VAL A 105 -8.58 23.51 2.33
N MET A 106 -8.31 23.06 3.55
CA MET A 106 -8.75 23.70 4.80
C MET A 106 -7.86 24.90 5.21
N GLY A 107 -6.77 25.19 4.48
CA GLY A 107 -5.82 26.25 4.82
C GLY A 107 -5.00 25.95 6.08
N MET A 108 -4.87 24.68 6.46
CA MET A 108 -4.08 24.24 7.61
C MET A 108 -2.68 23.81 7.16
N SER A 109 -1.67 24.24 7.90
CA SER A 109 -0.28 23.80 7.69
C SER A 109 -0.07 22.43 8.34
N ILE A 110 0.29 21.42 7.56
CA ILE A 110 0.78 20.15 8.12
C ILE A 110 2.27 20.24 8.35
N ASP A 111 2.72 19.79 9.52
CA ASP A 111 4.13 19.68 9.88
C ASP A 111 4.86 18.68 8.97
N GLU A 112 6.09 19.01 8.58
CA GLU A 112 6.99 18.14 7.81
C GLU A 112 7.17 16.75 8.49
N ALA A 113 7.05 16.70 9.82
CA ALA A 113 7.08 15.47 10.61
C ALA A 113 5.98 14.46 10.19
N TYR A 114 4.87 14.92 9.60
CA TYR A 114 3.80 14.03 9.15
C TYR A 114 4.27 13.05 8.07
N SER A 115 5.03 13.54 7.08
CA SER A 115 5.57 12.69 6.02
C SER A 115 6.49 11.62 6.59
N LEU A 116 7.32 11.99 7.58
CA LEU A 116 8.20 11.07 8.28
C LEU A 116 7.41 10.00 9.04
N ILE A 117 6.31 10.35 9.69
CA ILE A 117 5.43 9.41 10.39
C ILE A 117 4.79 8.42 9.42
N VAL A 118 4.28 8.89 8.27
CA VAL A 118 3.71 8.02 7.24
C VAL A 118 4.76 7.04 6.72
N MET A 119 5.96 7.53 6.40
CA MET A 119 7.06 6.69 5.92
C MET A 119 7.52 5.69 6.98
N ALA A 120 7.64 6.10 8.23
CA ALA A 120 7.94 5.21 9.35
C ALA A 120 6.88 4.12 9.51
N GLY A 121 5.59 4.47 9.35
CA GLY A 121 4.49 3.51 9.37
C GLY A 121 4.57 2.48 8.25
N VAL A 122 4.86 2.91 7.01
CA VAL A 122 5.06 2.01 5.87
C VAL A 122 6.23 1.06 6.12
N LEU A 123 7.36 1.56 6.59
CA LEU A 123 8.54 0.74 6.92
C LEU A 123 8.24 -0.26 8.06
N ALA A 124 7.51 0.18 9.09
CA ALA A 124 7.11 -0.69 10.20
C ALA A 124 6.22 -1.84 9.72
N VAL A 125 5.26 -1.58 8.83
CA VAL A 125 4.41 -2.62 8.21
C VAL A 125 5.27 -3.61 7.41
N ILE A 126 6.18 -3.11 6.57
CA ILE A 126 7.07 -3.97 5.77
C ILE A 126 7.92 -4.86 6.69
N ALA A 127 8.59 -4.26 7.68
CA ALA A 127 9.43 -4.98 8.63
C ALA A 127 8.65 -6.05 9.40
N TYR A 128 7.45 -5.72 9.87
CA TYR A 128 6.58 -6.66 10.59
C TYR A 128 6.21 -7.88 9.74
N TYR A 129 5.79 -7.68 8.50
CA TYR A 129 5.40 -8.79 7.63
C TYR A 129 6.59 -9.62 7.15
N ILE A 130 7.74 -9.00 6.86
CA ILE A 130 8.98 -9.73 6.57
C ILE A 130 9.39 -10.60 7.77
N TYR A 131 9.35 -10.04 8.99
CA TYR A 131 9.65 -10.79 10.20
C TYR A 131 8.69 -11.96 10.42
N ARG A 132 7.39 -11.77 10.18
CA ARG A 132 6.37 -12.84 10.24
C ARG A 132 6.61 -13.94 9.22
N ILE A 133 7.02 -13.60 7.99
CA ILE A 133 7.38 -14.57 6.96
C ILE A 133 8.62 -15.37 7.38
N TYR A 134 9.64 -14.69 7.91
CA TYR A 134 10.86 -15.34 8.40
C TYR A 134 10.57 -16.36 9.51
N GLN A 135 9.78 -15.96 10.52
CA GLN A 135 9.36 -16.86 11.60
C GLN A 135 8.60 -18.07 11.07
N TYR A 136 7.66 -17.85 10.14
CA TYR A 136 6.88 -18.93 9.53
C TYR A 136 7.78 -19.94 8.81
N ASN A 137 8.73 -19.46 8.00
CA ASN A 137 9.66 -20.33 7.27
C ASN A 137 10.56 -21.13 8.23
N LYS A 138 11.04 -20.50 9.31
CA LYS A 138 11.85 -21.15 10.35
C LYS A 138 11.10 -22.26 11.07
N GLU A 139 9.81 -22.07 11.34
CA GLU A 139 8.95 -23.10 11.93
C GLU A 139 8.69 -24.27 10.98
N GLU A 140 8.43 -23.98 9.69
CA GLU A 140 8.26 -25.02 8.67
C GLU A 140 9.52 -25.89 8.51
N GLU A 141 10.71 -25.29 8.48
CA GLU A 141 11.96 -26.04 8.41
C GLU A 141 12.15 -26.97 9.61
N LYS A 142 11.86 -26.50 10.83
CA LYS A 142 11.91 -27.33 12.04
C LYS A 142 10.93 -28.50 11.97
N ASN A 143 9.72 -28.26 11.47
CA ASN A 143 8.71 -29.32 11.34
C ASN A 143 9.08 -30.35 10.27
N LYS A 144 9.72 -29.93 9.17
CA LYS A 144 10.27 -30.86 8.16
C LYS A 144 11.39 -31.74 8.74
N LYS A 145 12.27 -31.17 9.57
CA LYS A 145 13.35 -31.93 10.25
C LYS A 145 12.84 -32.93 11.28
N LYS A 146 11.72 -32.66 11.96
CA LYS A 146 11.10 -33.60 12.93
C LYS A 146 10.37 -34.80 12.29
N LYS A 147 10.04 -34.70 10.99
CA LYS A 147 9.30 -35.73 10.24
C LYS A 147 10.20 -36.67 9.42
N LYS A 148 11.50 -36.38 9.35
CA LYS A 148 12.54 -37.26 8.81
C LYS A 148 13.19 -38.02 9.95
#